data_AF-A0A538IGM6-F1
#
_entry.id   AF-A0A538IGM6-F1
#
_cell.length_a   1.000
_cell.length_b   1.000
_cell.length_c   1.000
_cell.angle_alpha   90.00
_cell.angle_beta   90.00
_cell.angle_gamma   90.00
#
_symmetry.space_group_name_H-M   'P 1'
#
loop_
_entity.id
_entity.type
_entity.pdbx_description
1 polymer ?
#
loop_
_entity_poly.entity_id
_entity_poly.type
_entity_poly.pdbx_seq_one_letter_code
_entity_poly.pdbx_strand_id
1 'polypeptide(L)'
;MRPLGAAVREAVHGPRRVWVFNGALALTCSLVWAFDIGTFGSPTFVHGPHLQWWALAAAFYIAEVFVVHLQFRKEAHSLSLTELGLTFGLLLAAPAGLLIGQLAGTLVALVVNRRRSQRQLVKLAFNVAELPLCSGIALLIFRSLAAPGDSPPHIWALVLFACAVAHVVGIMLVSAVIAIAEERFHAPQLLRTLVTSTVGALATASLGLAVVELLEIRPAAVILLVVPVVACAFFFRGYMEQREQREHVEFLYESMRATQGVPEFGLAVGQLLVAARRLLRAEYAEILLLPASDDDGPLRSVSGAEGELLMHPEERFAPEEAAA
;
A
#
# COMPACT_ATOMS: atom_id res chain seq x y z
N MET A 1 31.63 10.15 -3.24
CA MET A 1 30.73 10.65 -2.19
C MET A 1 29.81 11.70 -2.80
N ARG A 2 28.52 11.42 -2.99
CA ARG A 2 27.56 12.45 -3.45
C ARG A 2 27.44 13.52 -2.35
N PRO A 3 27.46 14.83 -2.66
CA PRO A 3 27.32 15.85 -1.63
C PRO A 3 25.96 15.68 -0.94
N LEU A 4 25.97 15.62 0.40
CA LEU A 4 24.78 15.44 1.25
C LEU A 4 23.61 16.36 0.83
N GLY A 5 23.91 17.57 0.33
CA GLY A 5 22.90 18.52 -0.17
C GLY A 5 22.13 18.08 -1.42
N ALA A 6 22.74 17.29 -2.32
CA ALA A 6 22.05 16.80 -3.52
C ALA A 6 21.07 15.66 -3.22
N ALA A 7 21.45 14.77 -2.29
CA ALA A 7 20.57 13.69 -1.81
C ALA A 7 19.38 14.23 -1.00
N VAL A 8 19.59 15.31 -0.23
CA VAL A 8 18.49 16.02 0.47
C VAL A 8 17.58 16.72 -0.52
N ARG A 9 18.11 17.40 -1.55
CA ARG A 9 17.27 18.03 -2.59
C ARG A 9 16.44 17.01 -3.37
N GLU A 10 17.03 15.89 -3.81
CA GLU A 10 16.29 14.76 -4.42
C GLU A 10 15.20 14.21 -3.48
N ALA A 11 15.47 14.11 -2.18
CA ALA A 11 14.50 13.59 -1.21
C ALA A 11 13.32 14.55 -0.92
N VAL A 12 13.49 15.85 -1.17
CA VAL A 12 12.49 16.91 -1.01
C VAL A 12 11.64 17.11 -2.27
N HIS A 13 12.07 16.60 -3.44
CA HIS A 13 11.37 16.76 -4.71
C HIS A 13 10.04 15.98 -4.75
N GLY A 14 8.99 16.61 -4.18
CA GLY A 14 7.59 16.34 -4.49
C GLY A 14 6.95 17.59 -5.10
N PRO A 15 5.87 17.45 -5.89
CA PRO A 15 5.12 18.59 -6.41
C PRO A 15 4.71 19.52 -5.25
N ARG A 16 4.81 20.84 -5.45
CA ARG A 16 4.42 21.84 -4.44
C ARG A 16 3.01 21.60 -3.88
N ARG A 17 2.10 21.08 -4.71
CA ARG A 17 0.72 20.73 -4.33
C ARG A 17 0.67 19.65 -3.25
N VAL A 18 1.54 18.63 -3.31
CA VAL A 18 1.61 17.56 -2.31
C VAL A 18 2.11 18.10 -0.97
N TRP A 19 3.07 19.03 -0.99
CA TRP A 19 3.52 19.70 0.24
C TRP A 19 2.44 20.57 0.88
N VAL A 20 1.66 21.31 0.08
CA VAL A 20 0.52 22.09 0.59
C VAL A 20 -0.53 21.17 1.20
N PHE A 21 -0.84 20.06 0.54
CA PHE A 21 -1.77 19.04 1.04
C PHE A 21 -1.27 18.44 2.37
N ASN A 22 -0.01 18.02 2.45
CA ASN A 22 0.59 17.52 3.69
C ASN A 22 0.59 18.58 4.81
N GLY A 23 0.82 19.85 4.48
CA GLY A 23 0.76 20.95 5.44
C GLY A 23 -0.65 21.17 6.00
N ALA A 24 -1.66 21.15 5.14
CA ALA A 24 -3.06 21.20 5.56
C ALA A 24 -3.43 19.98 6.41
N LEU A 25 -2.96 18.79 6.03
CA LEU A 25 -3.18 17.55 6.76
C LEU A 25 -2.57 17.60 8.16
N ALA A 26 -1.32 18.06 8.27
CA ALA A 26 -0.63 18.23 9.55
C ALA A 26 -1.31 19.27 10.45
N LEU A 27 -1.84 20.35 9.87
CA LEU A 27 -2.62 21.34 10.61
C LEU A 27 -3.90 20.73 11.17
N THR A 28 -4.68 20.04 10.34
CA THR A 28 -5.92 19.35 10.78
C THR A 28 -5.61 18.32 11.86
N CYS A 29 -4.56 17.52 11.67
CA CYS A 29 -4.07 16.57 12.66
C CYS A 29 -3.78 17.24 14.01
N SER A 30 -3.04 18.36 13.98
CA SER A 30 -2.68 19.12 15.17
C SER A 30 -3.91 19.69 15.89
N LEU A 31 -4.90 20.19 15.13
CA LEU A 31 -6.14 20.73 15.69
C LEU A 31 -6.99 19.64 16.36
N VAL A 32 -7.14 18.48 15.71
CA VAL A 32 -7.86 17.32 16.27
C VAL A 32 -7.19 16.86 17.56
N TRP A 33 -5.87 16.68 17.56
CA TRP A 33 -5.16 16.23 18.76
C TRP A 33 -5.14 17.28 19.87
N ALA A 34 -5.05 18.57 19.55
CA ALA A 34 -5.17 19.63 20.54
C ALA A 34 -6.55 19.60 21.21
N PHE A 35 -7.62 19.38 20.44
CA PHE A 35 -8.97 19.20 20.96
C PHE A 35 -9.08 17.94 21.82
N ASP A 36 -8.60 16.79 21.32
CA ASP A 36 -8.71 15.51 22.03
C ASP A 36 -7.96 15.52 23.36
N ILE A 37 -6.74 16.06 23.38
CA ILE A 37 -5.92 16.17 24.61
C ILE A 37 -6.50 17.20 25.58
N GLY A 38 -7.08 18.29 25.07
CA GLY A 38 -7.69 19.33 25.89
C GLY A 38 -9.06 18.94 26.46
N THR A 39 -9.80 18.08 25.76
CA THR A 39 -11.18 17.73 26.09
C THR A 39 -11.29 16.39 26.83
N PHE A 40 -10.51 15.39 26.41
CA PHE A 40 -10.63 14.03 26.93
C PHE A 40 -9.48 13.70 27.90
N GLY A 41 -9.84 13.26 29.10
CA GLY A 41 -8.90 12.76 30.09
C GLY A 41 -8.51 11.29 29.84
N SER A 42 -8.29 10.55 30.93
CA SER A 42 -8.12 9.08 30.88
C SER A 42 -9.35 8.34 31.42
N PRO A 43 -10.52 8.34 30.72
CA PRO A 43 -11.63 7.49 31.11
C PRO A 43 -11.24 6.01 31.09
N THR A 44 -11.52 5.31 32.19
CA THR A 44 -11.49 3.86 32.31
C THR A 44 -12.78 3.27 31.75
N PHE A 45 -12.76 2.85 30.48
CA PHE A 45 -13.86 2.06 29.90
C PHE A 45 -13.76 0.57 30.23
N VAL A 46 -12.58 0.16 30.66
CA VAL A 46 -12.14 -1.22 30.87
C VAL A 46 -11.37 -1.24 32.20
N HIS A 47 -11.57 -2.25 33.03
CA HIS A 47 -10.88 -2.44 34.33
C HIS A 47 -9.46 -2.98 34.19
N GLY A 48 -9.03 -3.24 32.95
CA GLY A 48 -7.72 -3.75 32.60
C GLY A 48 -6.56 -2.77 32.82
N PRO A 49 -5.32 -3.19 32.53
CA PRO A 49 -4.15 -2.34 32.72
C PRO A 49 -4.17 -1.15 31.76
N HIS A 50 -3.85 0.04 32.28
CA HIS A 50 -3.58 1.20 31.44
C HIS A 50 -2.30 0.97 30.63
N LEU A 51 -2.43 1.02 29.30
CA LEU A 51 -1.28 0.87 28.41
C LEU A 51 -0.44 2.14 28.42
N GLN A 52 0.85 1.96 28.70
CA GLN A 52 1.84 3.02 28.56
C GLN A 52 2.17 3.25 27.08
N TRP A 53 2.60 4.45 26.73
CA TRP A 53 2.90 4.86 25.34
C TRP A 53 3.91 3.93 24.65
N TRP A 54 4.86 3.34 25.38
CA TRP A 54 5.87 2.45 24.81
C TRP A 54 5.29 1.09 24.37
N ALA A 55 4.25 0.59 25.05
CA ALA A 55 3.56 -0.63 24.66
C ALA A 55 2.76 -0.41 23.36
N LEU A 56 2.11 0.75 23.24
CA LEU A 56 1.47 1.18 22.00
C LEU A 56 2.50 1.38 20.88
N ALA A 57 3.66 1.97 21.19
CA ALA A 57 4.74 2.10 20.21
C ALA A 57 5.20 0.75 19.67
N ALA A 58 5.32 -0.27 20.53
CA ALA A 58 5.61 -1.63 20.08
C ALA A 58 4.47 -2.20 19.21
N ALA A 59 3.21 -1.99 19.58
CA ALA A 59 2.06 -2.45 18.80
C ALA A 59 2.01 -1.80 17.40
N PHE A 60 2.18 -0.47 17.32
CA PHE A 60 2.22 0.26 16.04
C PHE A 60 3.47 -0.09 15.23
N TYR A 61 4.62 -0.31 15.86
CA TYR A 61 5.82 -0.78 15.17
C TYR A 61 5.60 -2.15 14.53
N ILE A 62 5.05 -3.11 15.29
CA ILE A 62 4.70 -4.43 14.76
C ILE A 62 3.68 -4.26 13.63
N ALA A 63 2.66 -3.43 13.81
CA ALA A 63 1.66 -3.21 12.79
C ALA A 63 2.26 -2.70 11.48
N GLU A 64 3.20 -1.77 11.56
CA GLU A 64 3.85 -1.15 10.40
C GLU A 64 4.90 -2.07 9.73
N VAL A 65 5.58 -2.91 10.51
CA VAL A 65 6.56 -3.89 9.97
C VAL A 65 5.87 -5.09 9.32
N PHE A 66 4.74 -5.53 9.88
CA PHE A 66 3.98 -6.67 9.40
C PHE A 66 2.84 -6.29 8.43
N VAL A 67 2.89 -5.09 7.81
CA VAL A 67 1.95 -4.72 6.74
C VAL A 67 2.08 -5.71 5.58
N VAL A 68 1.12 -6.61 5.49
CA VAL A 68 1.02 -7.54 4.38
C VAL A 68 0.33 -6.79 3.25
N HIS A 69 1.12 -6.37 2.27
CA HIS A 69 0.60 -5.84 1.01
C HIS A 69 0.04 -7.02 0.24
N LEU A 70 -1.25 -7.30 0.39
CA LEU A 70 -1.89 -8.33 -0.41
C LEU A 70 -2.07 -7.79 -1.80
N GLN A 71 -1.96 -8.62 -2.81
CA GLN A 71 -2.47 -8.31 -4.13
C GLN A 71 -3.66 -9.23 -4.35
N PHE A 72 -4.87 -8.65 -4.26
CA PHE A 72 -6.10 -9.39 -4.46
C PHE A 72 -6.57 -9.13 -5.89
N ARG A 73 -6.15 -10.00 -6.83
CA ARG A 73 -6.24 -9.84 -8.30
C ARG A 73 -5.30 -8.73 -8.80
N LYS A 74 -5.60 -8.08 -9.93
CA LYS A 74 -4.87 -6.94 -10.52
C LYS A 74 -4.78 -5.69 -9.61
N GLU A 75 -5.13 -5.78 -8.32
CA GLU A 75 -5.25 -4.68 -7.37
C GLU A 75 -4.56 -5.03 -6.04
N ALA A 76 -3.61 -4.20 -5.61
CA ALA A 76 -2.94 -4.31 -4.32
C ALA A 76 -3.88 -3.86 -3.18
N HIS A 77 -4.22 -4.77 -2.28
CA HIS A 77 -4.97 -4.55 -1.05
C HIS A 77 -4.05 -4.77 0.16
N SER A 78 -3.62 -3.72 0.86
CA SER A 78 -2.86 -3.89 2.10
C SER A 78 -3.79 -4.25 3.27
N LEU A 79 -3.57 -5.41 3.89
CA LEU A 79 -4.09 -5.66 5.25
C LEU A 79 -3.08 -5.07 6.22
N SER A 80 -3.46 -3.98 6.88
CA SER A 80 -2.68 -3.43 7.98
C SER A 80 -3.14 -4.04 9.30
N LEU A 81 -2.21 -4.13 10.25
CA LEU A 81 -2.50 -4.46 11.64
C LEU A 81 -2.68 -3.19 12.50
N THR A 82 -2.76 -2.01 11.88
CA THR A 82 -2.87 -0.71 12.56
C THR A 82 -4.13 -0.64 13.43
N GLU A 83 -5.23 -1.24 12.99
CA GLU A 83 -6.49 -1.29 13.72
C GLU A 83 -6.37 -2.02 15.07
N LEU A 84 -5.44 -2.99 15.21
CA LEU A 84 -5.15 -3.59 16.53
C LEU A 84 -4.59 -2.55 17.50
N GLY A 85 -3.56 -1.82 17.06
CA GLY A 85 -2.92 -0.77 17.85
C GLY A 85 -3.91 0.35 18.20
N LEU A 86 -4.76 0.73 17.24
CA LEU A 86 -5.81 1.71 17.44
C LEU A 86 -6.84 1.23 18.47
N THR A 87 -7.34 -0.01 18.37
CA THR A 87 -8.26 -0.58 19.37
C THR A 87 -7.67 -0.54 20.78
N PHE A 88 -6.40 -0.90 20.94
CA PHE A 88 -5.72 -0.79 22.24
C PHE A 88 -5.60 0.65 22.72
N GLY A 89 -5.30 1.58 21.79
CA GLY A 89 -5.24 3.01 22.07
C GLY A 89 -6.56 3.59 22.56
N LEU A 90 -7.66 3.24 21.89
CA LEU A 90 -9.00 3.73 22.23
C LEU A 90 -9.45 3.28 23.62
N LEU A 91 -9.23 2.00 23.95
CA LEU A 91 -9.76 1.39 25.18
C LEU A 91 -8.83 1.49 26.38
N LEU A 92 -7.51 1.41 26.19
CA LEU A 92 -6.54 1.20 27.28
C LEU A 92 -5.60 2.38 27.50
N ALA A 93 -5.60 3.40 26.63
CA ALA A 93 -4.61 4.48 26.68
C ALA A 93 -5.23 5.87 26.88
N ALA A 94 -4.43 6.77 27.46
CA ALA A 94 -4.70 8.20 27.44
C ALA A 94 -4.45 8.77 26.03
N PRO A 95 -5.14 9.87 25.61
CA PRO A 95 -4.94 10.50 24.31
C PRO A 95 -3.46 10.77 23.98
N ALA A 96 -2.73 11.41 24.91
CA ALA A 96 -1.31 11.68 24.72
C ALA A 96 -0.46 10.40 24.57
N GLY A 97 -0.81 9.34 25.30
CA GLY A 97 -0.12 8.05 25.22
C GLY A 97 -0.31 7.38 23.86
N LEU A 98 -1.53 7.45 23.31
CA LEU A 98 -1.85 6.97 21.97
C LEU A 98 -1.07 7.73 20.90
N LEU A 99 -1.10 9.07 20.93
CA LEU A 99 -0.37 9.90 19.96
C LEU A 99 1.15 9.62 20.00
N ILE A 100 1.76 9.66 21.19
CA ILE A 100 3.20 9.44 21.35
C ILE A 100 3.57 8.03 20.93
N GLY A 101 2.80 7.03 21.36
CA GLY A 101 3.02 5.63 21.02
C GLY A 101 2.97 5.42 19.51
N GLN A 102 1.95 5.93 18.84
CA GLN A 102 1.80 5.83 17.40
C GLN A 102 2.94 6.52 16.65
N LEU A 103 3.26 7.77 17.00
CA LEU A 103 4.35 8.50 16.36
C LEU A 103 5.70 7.80 16.55
N ALA A 104 6.00 7.33 17.76
CA ALA A 104 7.24 6.63 18.05
C ALA A 104 7.32 5.29 17.29
N GLY A 105 6.27 4.47 17.34
CA GLY A 105 6.21 3.18 16.67
C GLY A 105 6.38 3.30 15.16
N THR A 106 5.60 4.17 14.55
CA THR A 106 5.65 4.44 13.10
C THR A 106 7.00 5.02 12.69
N LEU A 107 7.53 6.01 13.41
CA LEU A 107 8.82 6.61 13.07
C LEU A 107 9.96 5.60 13.17
N VAL A 108 9.97 4.77 14.22
CA VAL A 108 10.95 3.69 14.38
C VAL A 108 10.81 2.66 13.26
N ALA A 109 9.59 2.24 12.91
CA ALA A 109 9.36 1.30 11.81
C ALA A 109 9.89 1.84 10.47
N LEU A 110 9.59 3.10 10.16
CA LEU A 110 10.06 3.77 8.94
C LEU A 110 11.58 3.95 8.92
N VAL A 111 12.20 4.20 10.08
CA VAL A 111 13.66 4.34 10.23
C VAL A 111 14.38 2.99 10.18
N VAL A 112 13.83 1.93 10.76
CA VAL A 112 14.47 0.61 10.79
C VAL A 112 14.33 -0.10 9.45
N ASN A 113 13.16 -0.02 8.80
CA ASN A 113 12.92 -0.60 7.46
C ASN A 113 13.44 0.29 6.30
N ARG A 114 14.47 1.11 6.59
CA ARG A 114 15.08 2.14 5.73
C ARG A 114 15.48 1.72 4.31
N ARG A 115 15.57 0.42 3.99
CA ARG A 115 16.03 -0.07 2.67
C ARG A 115 15.02 0.12 1.53
N ARG A 116 13.71 0.28 1.80
CA ARG A 116 12.68 0.41 0.74
C ARG A 116 12.14 1.84 0.50
N SER A 117 12.28 2.75 1.47
CA SER A 117 11.60 4.07 1.44
C SER A 117 12.54 5.28 1.30
N GLN A 118 13.80 5.04 0.94
CA GLN A 118 14.94 5.93 1.19
C GLN A 118 14.98 7.26 0.39
N ARG A 119 13.92 7.68 -0.34
CA ARG A 119 14.00 8.85 -1.24
C ARG A 119 12.81 9.82 -1.27
N GLN A 120 11.79 9.71 -0.41
CA GLN A 120 10.69 10.69 -0.43
C GLN A 120 10.35 11.15 0.99
N LEU A 121 10.98 12.24 1.45
CA LEU A 121 10.58 12.94 2.68
C LEU A 121 9.10 13.33 2.66
N VAL A 122 8.56 13.53 1.45
CA VAL A 122 7.15 13.77 1.17
C VAL A 122 6.27 12.63 1.70
N LYS A 123 6.65 11.37 1.49
CA LYS A 123 5.90 10.21 1.96
C LYS A 123 5.95 10.10 3.49
N LEU A 124 7.12 10.35 4.07
CA LEU A 124 7.27 10.39 5.53
C LEU A 124 6.38 11.49 6.13
N ALA A 125 6.42 12.70 5.57
CA ALA A 125 5.59 13.82 6.02
C ALA A 125 4.09 13.52 5.91
N PHE A 126 3.68 12.83 4.84
CA PHE A 126 2.30 12.37 4.70
C PHE A 126 1.94 11.34 5.78
N ASN A 127 2.69 10.24 5.93
CA ASN A 127 2.37 9.20 6.92
C ASN A 127 2.35 9.72 8.36
N VAL A 128 3.28 10.62 8.72
CA VAL A 128 3.35 11.22 10.06
C VAL A 128 2.19 12.17 10.34
N ALA A 129 1.53 12.71 9.31
CA ALA A 129 0.32 13.53 9.47
C ALA A 129 -0.98 12.71 9.36
N GLU A 130 -1.02 11.77 8.41
CA GLU A 130 -2.19 10.95 8.08
C GLU A 130 -2.53 9.96 9.20
N LEU A 131 -1.56 9.15 9.62
CA LEU A 131 -1.83 8.09 10.60
C LEU A 131 -2.36 8.63 11.93
N PRO A 132 -1.76 9.68 12.54
CA PRO A 132 -2.30 10.25 13.76
C PRO A 132 -3.59 11.02 13.51
N LEU A 133 -3.82 11.61 12.34
CA LEU A 133 -5.11 12.23 12.05
C LEU A 133 -6.24 11.19 12.06
N CYS A 134 -6.05 10.06 11.37
CA CYS A 134 -7.05 8.98 11.37
C CYS A 134 -7.32 8.45 12.79
N SER A 135 -6.26 8.28 13.59
CA SER A 135 -6.39 7.80 14.97
C SER A 135 -7.03 8.84 15.89
N GLY A 136 -6.75 10.12 15.70
CA GLY A 136 -7.42 11.22 16.39
C GLY A 136 -8.90 11.30 16.04
N ILE A 137 -9.27 11.15 14.75
CA ILE A 137 -10.69 11.08 14.35
C ILE A 137 -11.39 9.89 15.01
N ALA A 138 -10.77 8.71 15.02
CA ALA A 138 -11.34 7.56 15.74
C ALA A 138 -11.49 7.83 17.24
N LEU A 139 -10.48 8.44 17.87
CA LEU A 139 -10.50 8.80 19.28
C LEU A 139 -11.63 9.78 19.59
N LEU A 140 -11.75 10.84 18.80
CA LEU A 140 -12.81 11.85 18.88
C LEU A 140 -14.19 11.20 18.78
N ILE A 141 -14.42 10.36 17.77
CA ILE A 141 -15.69 9.65 17.59
C ILE A 141 -15.97 8.77 18.81
N PHE A 142 -15.01 7.93 19.20
CA PHE A 142 -15.20 6.98 20.29
C PHE A 142 -15.46 7.69 21.62
N ARG A 143 -14.64 8.68 21.99
CA ARG A 143 -14.76 9.42 23.26
C ARG A 143 -15.96 10.36 23.32
N SER A 144 -16.49 10.79 22.17
CA SER A 144 -17.72 11.60 22.12
C SER A 144 -19.00 10.78 22.24
N LEU A 145 -18.95 9.50 21.86
CA LEU A 145 -20.11 8.60 21.86
C LEU A 145 -20.14 7.65 23.06
N ALA A 146 -18.98 7.20 23.53
CA ALA A 146 -18.90 6.24 24.62
C ALA A 146 -19.00 6.91 25.99
N ALA A 147 -19.85 6.36 26.86
CA ALA A 147 -20.00 6.75 28.25
C ALA A 147 -19.44 5.69 29.21
N PRO A 148 -18.86 6.10 30.36
CA PRO A 148 -18.52 5.16 31.43
C PRO A 148 -19.76 4.40 31.90
N GLY A 149 -19.73 3.07 31.84
CA GLY A 149 -20.87 2.22 32.21
C GLY A 149 -21.69 1.67 31.04
N ASP A 150 -21.34 2.02 29.80
CA ASP A 150 -21.92 1.39 28.62
C ASP A 150 -21.70 -0.12 28.61
N SER A 151 -22.69 -0.86 28.10
CA SER A 151 -22.57 -2.32 27.97
C SER A 151 -21.44 -2.71 27.01
N PRO A 152 -20.74 -3.84 27.24
CA PRO A 152 -19.64 -4.26 26.37
C PRO A 152 -20.01 -4.33 24.87
N PRO A 153 -21.17 -4.88 24.44
CA PRO A 153 -21.54 -4.90 23.03
C PRO A 153 -21.67 -3.51 22.40
N HIS A 154 -22.09 -2.51 23.19
CA HIS A 154 -22.16 -1.12 22.72
C HIS A 154 -20.75 -0.55 22.50
N ILE A 155 -19.83 -0.77 23.44
CA ILE A 155 -18.43 -0.36 23.32
C ILE A 155 -17.78 -1.02 22.10
N TRP A 156 -18.02 -2.32 21.87
CA TRP A 156 -17.51 -3.02 20.69
C TRP A 156 -18.00 -2.37 19.39
N ALA A 157 -19.29 -2.07 19.30
CA ALA A 157 -19.86 -1.40 18.13
C ALA A 157 -19.24 -0.02 17.89
N LEU A 158 -19.04 0.78 18.94
CA LEU A 158 -18.40 2.10 18.84
C LEU A 158 -16.94 2.01 18.41
N VAL A 159 -16.17 1.06 18.94
CA VAL A 159 -14.76 0.84 18.54
C VAL A 159 -14.67 0.40 17.08
N LEU A 160 -15.49 -0.57 16.66
CA LEU A 160 -15.53 -1.04 15.28
C LEU A 160 -15.94 0.09 14.32
N PHE A 161 -16.93 0.89 14.70
CA PHE A 161 -17.36 2.05 13.94
C PHE A 161 -16.24 3.10 13.81
N ALA A 162 -15.59 3.48 14.92
CA ALA A 162 -14.49 4.43 14.91
C ALA A 162 -13.31 3.94 14.06
N CYS A 163 -12.94 2.66 14.18
CA CYS A 163 -11.90 2.05 13.35
C CYS A 163 -12.26 2.04 11.87
N ALA A 164 -13.51 1.70 11.52
CA ALA A 164 -13.99 1.72 10.13
C ALA A 164 -13.93 3.13 9.53
N VAL A 165 -14.36 4.15 10.30
CA VAL A 165 -14.29 5.55 9.85
C VAL A 165 -12.84 5.98 9.63
N ALA A 166 -11.94 5.71 10.59
CA ALA A 166 -10.52 6.02 10.44
C ALA A 166 -9.87 5.32 9.24
N HIS A 167 -10.23 4.05 9.00
CA HIS A 167 -9.75 3.29 7.86
C HIS A 167 -10.20 3.89 6.52
N VAL A 168 -11.50 4.19 6.39
CA VAL A 168 -12.06 4.84 5.20
C VAL A 168 -11.41 6.21 4.97
N VAL A 169 -11.25 7.02 6.02
CA VAL A 169 -10.57 8.32 5.94
C VAL A 169 -9.13 8.14 5.45
N GLY A 170 -8.38 7.16 5.98
CA GLY A 170 -7.01 6.86 5.54
C GLY A 170 -6.95 6.52 4.05
N ILE A 171 -7.82 5.62 3.57
CA ILE A 171 -7.91 5.27 2.14
C ILE A 171 -8.21 6.49 1.29
N MET A 172 -9.14 7.36 1.72
CA MET A 172 -9.47 8.58 0.99
C MET A 172 -8.30 9.55 0.95
N LEU A 173 -7.56 9.72 2.06
CA LEU A 173 -6.39 10.59 2.12
C LEU A 173 -5.24 10.07 1.23
N VAL A 174 -4.98 8.76 1.25
CA VAL A 174 -4.00 8.12 0.38
C VAL A 174 -4.41 8.27 -1.10
N SER A 175 -5.68 8.02 -1.42
CA SER A 175 -6.20 8.18 -2.78
C SER A 175 -6.11 9.64 -3.25
N ALA A 176 -6.41 10.59 -2.37
CA ALA A 176 -6.33 12.02 -2.66
C ALA A 176 -4.88 12.46 -2.90
N VAL A 177 -3.92 12.04 -2.07
CA VAL A 177 -2.52 12.44 -2.25
C VAL A 177 -1.92 11.85 -3.52
N ILE A 178 -2.30 10.62 -3.89
CA ILE A 178 -1.91 9.99 -5.16
C ILE A 178 -2.51 10.76 -6.34
N ALA A 179 -3.81 11.07 -6.30
CA ALA A 179 -4.46 11.85 -7.34
C ALA A 179 -3.84 13.24 -7.53
N ILE A 180 -3.47 13.91 -6.43
CA ILE A 180 -2.78 15.21 -6.45
C ILE A 180 -1.37 15.07 -7.04
N ALA A 181 -0.69 13.95 -6.78
CA ALA A 181 0.66 13.70 -7.27
C ALA A 181 0.70 13.29 -8.76
N GLU A 182 -0.27 12.51 -9.23
CA GLU A 182 -0.29 11.94 -10.59
C GLU A 182 -1.12 12.75 -11.60
N GLU A 183 -1.88 13.76 -11.14
CA GLU A 183 -2.80 14.58 -11.95
C GLU A 183 -3.85 13.77 -12.74
N ARG A 184 -4.05 12.50 -12.41
CA ARG A 184 -5.00 11.59 -13.07
C ARG A 184 -5.83 10.89 -12.02
N PHE A 185 -7.16 10.94 -12.18
CA PHE A 185 -8.09 10.31 -11.27
C PHE A 185 -8.59 8.98 -11.86
N HIS A 186 -8.06 7.85 -11.39
CA HIS A 186 -8.58 6.52 -11.75
C HIS A 186 -9.55 6.05 -10.67
N ALA A 187 -10.81 6.50 -10.76
CA ALA A 187 -11.88 6.18 -9.82
C ALA A 187 -12.47 4.76 -9.84
N PRO A 188 -12.46 3.97 -10.95
CA PRO A 188 -13.43 2.89 -11.10
C PRO A 188 -13.22 1.68 -10.17
N GLN A 189 -12.16 1.67 -9.35
CA GLN A 189 -11.84 0.57 -8.43
C GLN A 189 -11.93 0.98 -6.94
N LEU A 190 -12.03 2.27 -6.60
CA LEU A 190 -11.97 2.75 -5.22
C LEU A 190 -13.05 2.15 -4.31
N LEU A 191 -14.31 2.07 -4.79
CA LEU A 191 -15.41 1.52 -4.00
C LEU A 191 -15.17 0.03 -3.66
N ARG A 192 -14.65 -0.73 -4.62
CA ARG A 192 -14.36 -2.14 -4.42
C ARG A 192 -13.22 -2.34 -3.43
N THR A 193 -12.16 -1.54 -3.56
CA THR A 193 -11.03 -1.54 -2.62
C THR A 193 -11.51 -1.15 -1.21
N LEU A 194 -12.35 -0.11 -1.08
CA LEU A 194 -12.92 0.31 0.20
C LEU A 194 -13.70 -0.81 0.89
N VAL A 195 -14.63 -1.47 0.17
CA VAL A 195 -15.45 -2.53 0.76
C VAL A 195 -14.58 -3.69 1.24
N THR A 196 -13.65 -4.15 0.41
CA THR A 196 -12.81 -5.33 0.73
C THR A 196 -11.79 -5.04 1.83
N SER A 197 -11.14 -3.87 1.82
CA SER A 197 -10.18 -3.46 2.85
C SER A 197 -10.85 -3.17 4.19
N THR A 198 -12.04 -2.56 4.19
CA THR A 198 -12.78 -2.28 5.43
C THR A 198 -13.18 -3.57 6.17
N VAL A 199 -13.54 -4.63 5.45
CA VAL A 199 -13.77 -5.95 6.07
C VAL A 199 -12.51 -6.46 6.78
N GLY A 200 -11.36 -6.29 6.15
CA GLY A 200 -10.06 -6.61 6.74
C GLY A 200 -9.73 -5.78 7.99
N ALA A 201 -10.00 -4.49 7.93
CA ALA A 201 -9.83 -3.56 9.04
C ALA A 201 -10.75 -3.94 10.22
N LEU A 202 -12.01 -4.25 9.96
CA LEU A 202 -12.97 -4.69 10.97
C LEU A 202 -12.58 -6.03 11.60
N ALA A 203 -12.10 -6.99 10.81
CA ALA A 203 -11.60 -8.26 11.34
C ALA A 203 -10.40 -8.04 12.29
N THR A 204 -9.49 -7.14 11.91
CA THR A 204 -8.32 -6.76 12.69
C THR A 204 -8.71 -6.02 13.98
N ALA A 205 -9.63 -5.06 13.89
CA ALA A 205 -10.17 -4.36 15.06
C ALA A 205 -10.91 -5.32 16.02
N SER A 206 -11.67 -6.28 15.47
CA SER A 206 -12.36 -7.32 16.24
C SER A 206 -11.39 -8.24 16.99
N LEU A 207 -10.25 -8.57 16.37
CA LEU A 207 -9.18 -9.30 17.03
C LEU A 207 -8.59 -8.50 18.21
N GLY A 208 -8.46 -7.18 18.05
CA GLY A 208 -8.02 -6.28 19.11
C GLY A 208 -9.00 -6.24 20.27
N LEU A 209 -10.31 -6.17 19.97
CA LEU A 209 -11.38 -6.26 20.96
C LEU A 209 -11.30 -7.59 21.73
N ALA A 210 -11.14 -8.70 21.03
CA ALA A 210 -11.00 -10.01 21.66
C ALA A 210 -9.82 -10.05 22.64
N VAL A 211 -8.67 -9.46 22.28
CA VAL A 211 -7.52 -9.34 23.18
C VAL A 211 -7.86 -8.50 24.42
N VAL A 212 -8.52 -7.36 24.26
CA VAL A 212 -8.90 -6.50 25.40
C VAL A 212 -9.86 -7.21 26.34
N GLU A 213 -10.89 -7.87 25.82
CA GLU A 213 -11.86 -8.66 26.59
C GLU A 213 -11.17 -9.82 27.34
N LEU A 214 -10.25 -10.52 26.69
CA LEU A 214 -9.47 -11.58 27.32
C LEU A 214 -8.57 -11.05 28.45
N LEU A 215 -7.99 -9.85 28.28
CA LEU A 215 -7.18 -9.20 29.31
C LEU A 215 -8.01 -8.82 30.54
N GLU A 216 -9.28 -8.43 30.37
CA GLU A 216 -10.17 -8.15 31.50
C GLU A 216 -10.53 -9.41 32.29
N ILE A 217 -10.90 -10.49 31.58
CA ILE A 217 -11.40 -11.70 32.24
C ILE A 217 -10.25 -12.52 32.83
N ARG A 218 -9.21 -12.80 32.03
CA ARG A 218 -8.07 -13.62 32.44
C ARG A 218 -6.86 -13.33 31.53
N PRO A 219 -5.90 -12.51 31.96
CA PRO A 219 -4.75 -12.11 31.13
C PRO A 219 -3.97 -13.29 30.52
N ALA A 220 -3.85 -14.40 31.24
CA ALA A 220 -3.17 -15.60 30.75
C ALA A 220 -3.86 -16.22 29.51
N ALA A 221 -5.17 -16.00 29.30
CA ALA A 221 -5.91 -16.56 28.17
C ALA A 221 -5.54 -15.90 26.83
N VAL A 222 -4.91 -14.72 26.83
CA VAL A 222 -4.38 -14.08 25.61
C VAL A 222 -3.37 -15.00 24.90
N ILE A 223 -2.63 -15.83 25.65
CA ILE A 223 -1.68 -16.78 25.05
C ILE A 223 -2.38 -17.82 24.16
N LEU A 224 -3.64 -18.16 24.46
CA LEU A 224 -4.44 -19.10 23.67
C LEU A 224 -4.84 -18.49 22.32
N LEU A 225 -4.91 -17.16 22.22
CA LEU A 225 -5.20 -16.45 20.97
C LEU A 225 -3.97 -16.38 20.06
N VAL A 226 -2.75 -16.55 20.60
CA VAL A 226 -1.52 -16.56 19.80
C VAL A 226 -1.54 -17.69 18.79
N VAL A 227 -1.96 -18.89 19.19
CA VAL A 227 -2.00 -20.07 18.31
C VAL A 227 -2.87 -19.85 17.05
N PRO A 228 -4.16 -19.48 17.14
CA PRO A 228 -4.99 -19.26 15.96
C PRO A 228 -4.53 -18.05 15.14
N VAL A 229 -4.03 -16.98 15.77
CA VAL A 229 -3.51 -15.81 15.03
C VAL A 229 -2.28 -16.20 14.21
N VAL A 230 -1.34 -16.91 14.83
CA VAL A 230 -0.13 -17.40 14.17
C VAL A 230 -0.50 -18.40 13.07
N ALA A 231 -1.42 -19.33 13.33
CA ALA A 231 -1.90 -20.28 12.33
C ALA A 231 -2.55 -19.57 11.14
N CYS A 232 -3.45 -18.60 11.36
CA CYS A 232 -4.03 -17.78 10.31
C CYS A 232 -2.93 -17.05 9.52
N ALA A 233 -1.96 -16.44 10.19
CA ALA A 233 -0.84 -15.78 9.51
C ALA A 233 -0.02 -16.76 8.65
N PHE A 234 0.24 -17.98 9.13
CA PHE A 234 0.94 -19.03 8.39
C PHE A 234 0.13 -19.52 7.19
N PHE A 235 -1.15 -19.88 7.38
CA PHE A 235 -2.02 -20.31 6.30
C PHE A 235 -2.19 -19.23 5.24
N PHE A 236 -2.29 -17.98 5.67
CA PHE A 236 -2.44 -16.85 4.78
C PHE A 236 -1.14 -16.57 4.00
N ARG A 237 0.03 -16.67 4.65
CA ARG A 237 1.32 -16.63 3.96
C ARG A 237 1.47 -17.74 2.93
N GLY A 238 1.14 -18.99 3.32
CA GLY A 238 1.18 -20.13 2.41
C GLY A 238 0.23 -19.96 1.21
N TYR A 239 -0.98 -19.45 1.45
CA TYR A 239 -1.93 -19.14 0.39
C TYR A 239 -1.42 -18.02 -0.55
N MET A 240 -0.73 -17.02 -0.02
CA MET A 240 -0.10 -15.96 -0.82
C MET A 240 1.09 -16.47 -1.66
N GLU A 241 2.01 -17.22 -1.06
CA GLU A 241 3.17 -17.81 -1.77
C GLU A 241 2.71 -18.77 -2.89
N GLN A 242 1.69 -19.58 -2.61
CA GLN A 242 1.12 -20.51 -3.58
C GLN A 242 0.42 -19.78 -4.75
N ARG A 243 -0.06 -18.55 -4.52
CA ARG A 243 -0.75 -17.74 -5.52
C ARG A 243 0.21 -16.99 -6.44
N GLU A 244 1.30 -16.43 -5.91
CA GLU A 244 2.36 -15.83 -6.74
C GLU A 244 2.91 -16.83 -7.76
N GLN A 245 3.06 -18.10 -7.35
CA GLN A 245 3.45 -19.18 -8.25
C GLN A 245 2.43 -19.42 -9.37
N ARG A 246 1.13 -19.32 -9.08
CA ARG A 246 0.08 -19.49 -10.11
C ARG A 246 0.04 -18.32 -11.10
N GLU A 247 0.18 -17.08 -10.63
CA GLU A 247 0.21 -15.90 -11.52
C GLU A 247 1.45 -15.92 -12.44
N HIS A 248 2.59 -16.41 -11.94
CA HIS A 248 3.79 -16.61 -12.78
C HIS A 248 3.57 -17.67 -13.86
N VAL A 249 2.93 -18.80 -13.53
CA VAL A 249 2.60 -19.85 -14.50
C VAL A 249 1.57 -19.35 -15.51
N GLU A 250 0.55 -18.60 -15.08
CA GLU A 250 -0.48 -18.04 -15.95
C GLU A 250 0.10 -16.99 -16.92
N PHE A 251 1.04 -16.15 -16.46
CA PHE A 251 1.79 -15.22 -17.32
C PHE A 251 2.69 -15.94 -18.33
N LEU A 252 3.41 -17.00 -17.91
CA LEU A 252 4.20 -17.83 -18.83
C LEU A 252 3.31 -18.55 -19.85
N TYR A 253 2.12 -19.00 -19.42
CA TYR A 253 1.15 -19.66 -20.30
C TYR A 253 0.49 -18.67 -21.26
N GLU A 254 0.16 -17.45 -20.84
CA GLU A 254 -0.31 -16.36 -21.71
C GLU A 254 0.78 -15.94 -22.70
N SER A 255 2.04 -15.87 -22.27
CA SER A 255 3.19 -15.58 -23.14
C SER A 255 3.40 -16.70 -24.17
N MET A 256 3.32 -17.97 -23.75
CA MET A 256 3.38 -19.11 -24.68
C MET A 256 2.15 -19.16 -25.60
N ARG A 257 0.95 -18.82 -25.11
CA ARG A 257 -0.29 -18.84 -25.90
C ARG A 257 -0.36 -17.69 -26.90
N ALA A 258 0.23 -16.55 -26.60
CA ALA A 258 0.50 -15.48 -27.57
C ALA A 258 1.48 -15.94 -28.67
N THR A 259 2.35 -16.91 -28.36
CA THR A 259 3.32 -17.49 -29.30
C THR A 259 2.75 -18.70 -30.08
N GLN A 260 1.78 -19.44 -29.53
CA GLN A 260 1.26 -20.70 -30.08
C GLN A 260 -0.08 -20.61 -30.83
N GLY A 261 -0.71 -19.43 -30.88
CA GLY A 261 -1.86 -19.21 -31.76
C GLY A 261 -1.40 -18.78 -33.14
N VAL A 262 -1.22 -19.74 -34.06
CA VAL A 262 -0.77 -19.57 -35.47
C VAL A 262 -1.01 -18.15 -36.01
N PRO A 263 0.00 -17.28 -36.04
CA PRO A 263 -0.07 -16.00 -36.74
C PRO A 263 0.76 -16.07 -38.02
N GLU A 264 0.31 -15.37 -39.07
CA GLU A 264 1.19 -14.96 -40.16
C GLU A 264 2.48 -14.37 -39.55
N PHE A 265 3.64 -14.90 -39.94
CA PHE A 265 4.98 -14.60 -39.40
C PHE A 265 5.22 -13.11 -39.09
N GLY A 266 4.63 -12.20 -39.87
CA GLY A 266 4.69 -10.75 -39.64
C GLY A 266 4.07 -10.25 -38.33
N LEU A 267 2.99 -10.86 -37.84
CA LEU A 267 2.36 -10.48 -36.56
C LEU A 267 3.24 -10.86 -35.36
N ALA A 268 3.97 -11.98 -35.44
CA ALA A 268 4.92 -12.39 -34.40
C ALA A 268 6.10 -11.40 -34.31
N VAL A 269 6.62 -10.95 -35.46
CA VAL A 269 7.67 -9.92 -35.54
C VAL A 269 7.16 -8.59 -34.96
N GLY A 270 5.93 -8.20 -35.26
CA GLY A 270 5.31 -7.01 -34.67
C GLY A 270 5.19 -7.08 -33.15
N GLN A 271 4.72 -8.19 -32.61
CA GLN A 271 4.62 -8.39 -31.16
C GLN A 271 5.99 -8.36 -30.48
N LEU A 272 7.02 -8.94 -31.10
CA LEU A 272 8.39 -8.89 -30.59
C LEU A 272 8.93 -7.46 -30.52
N LEU A 273 8.69 -6.64 -31.55
CA LEU A 273 9.09 -5.23 -31.58
C LEU A 273 8.41 -4.41 -30.48
N VAL A 274 7.10 -4.62 -30.28
CA VAL A 274 6.35 -3.95 -29.22
C VAL A 274 6.85 -4.38 -27.83
N ALA A 275 7.12 -5.67 -27.64
CA ALA A 275 7.65 -6.19 -26.39
C ALA A 275 9.06 -5.63 -26.09
N ALA A 276 9.95 -5.60 -27.08
CA ALA A 276 11.29 -5.04 -26.95
C ALA A 276 11.26 -3.54 -26.62
N ARG A 277 10.40 -2.77 -27.29
CA ARG A 277 10.20 -1.33 -27.02
C ARG A 277 9.75 -1.08 -25.57
N ARG A 278 8.82 -1.90 -25.07
CA ARG A 278 8.34 -1.82 -23.68
C ARG A 278 9.41 -2.23 -22.67
N LEU A 279 10.15 -3.30 -22.93
CA LEU A 279 11.23 -3.80 -22.07
C LEU A 279 12.37 -2.78 -21.94
N LEU A 280 12.76 -2.16 -23.06
CA LEU A 280 13.89 -1.23 -23.13
C LEU A 280 13.49 0.24 -22.92
N ARG A 281 12.19 0.53 -22.75
CA ARG A 281 11.62 1.88 -22.70
C ARG A 281 12.07 2.76 -23.88
N ALA A 282 12.23 2.14 -25.05
CA ALA A 282 12.62 2.85 -26.26
C ALA A 282 11.39 3.51 -26.90
N GLU A 283 11.58 4.58 -27.67
CA GLU A 283 10.51 5.17 -28.47
C GLU A 283 10.34 4.46 -29.83
N TYR A 284 11.40 3.79 -30.28
CA TYR A 284 11.52 3.20 -31.60
C TYR A 284 12.19 1.82 -31.51
N ALA A 285 11.67 0.84 -32.26
CA ALA A 285 12.29 -0.47 -32.44
C ALA A 285 12.12 -0.94 -33.88
N GLU A 286 13.17 -1.56 -34.43
CA GLU A 286 13.23 -2.06 -35.80
C GLU A 286 13.87 -3.46 -35.85
N ILE A 287 13.38 -4.30 -36.74
CA ILE A 287 13.95 -5.60 -37.10
C ILE A 287 14.08 -5.67 -38.62
N LEU A 288 15.29 -5.99 -39.07
CA LEU A 288 15.59 -6.31 -40.47
C LEU A 288 15.80 -7.82 -40.57
N LEU A 289 15.01 -8.48 -41.43
CA LEU A 289 15.16 -9.89 -41.75
C LEU A 289 15.93 -10.01 -43.06
N LEU A 290 17.13 -10.57 -42.95
CA LEU A 290 17.96 -10.87 -44.10
C LEU A 290 17.51 -12.21 -44.70
N PRO A 291 17.34 -12.29 -46.04
CA PRO A 291 16.96 -13.51 -46.73
C PRO A 291 18.08 -14.55 -46.63
N ALA A 292 17.72 -15.83 -46.60
CA ALA A 292 18.70 -16.93 -46.62
C ALA A 292 19.21 -17.26 -48.03
N SER A 293 18.56 -16.73 -49.06
CA SER A 293 18.85 -16.93 -50.48
C SER A 293 18.69 -15.61 -51.23
N ASP A 294 19.57 -15.33 -52.20
CA ASP A 294 19.63 -14.06 -52.95
C ASP A 294 18.38 -13.73 -53.79
N ASP A 295 17.39 -14.62 -53.87
CA ASP A 295 16.17 -14.44 -54.66
C ASP A 295 15.08 -13.62 -53.95
N ASP A 296 15.13 -13.51 -52.62
CA ASP A 296 14.17 -12.73 -51.83
C ASP A 296 14.80 -11.42 -51.34
N GLY A 297 14.04 -10.32 -51.39
CA GLY A 297 14.47 -9.03 -50.82
C GLY A 297 14.40 -9.02 -49.29
N PRO A 298 15.24 -8.21 -48.60
CA PRO A 298 15.17 -8.08 -47.16
C PRO A 298 13.84 -7.48 -46.71
N LEU A 299 13.32 -7.99 -45.59
CA LEU A 299 12.05 -7.54 -45.02
C LEU A 299 12.31 -6.69 -43.79
N ARG A 300 11.68 -5.51 -43.76
CA ARG A 300 11.78 -4.57 -42.66
C ARG A 300 10.47 -4.51 -41.87
N SER A 301 10.59 -4.53 -40.55
CA SER A 301 9.48 -4.30 -39.62
C SER A 301 9.85 -3.24 -38.59
N VAL A 302 8.93 -2.31 -38.34
CA VAL A 302 9.15 -1.12 -37.51
C VAL A 302 7.97 -0.91 -36.56
N SER A 303 8.28 -0.54 -35.30
CA SER A 303 7.29 -0.07 -34.32
C SER A 303 7.75 1.27 -33.72
N GLY A 304 6.96 2.33 -33.99
CA GLY A 304 7.26 3.70 -33.56
C GLY A 304 6.02 4.50 -33.14
N ALA A 305 6.17 5.81 -32.98
CA ALA A 305 5.04 6.72 -32.68
C ALA A 305 4.16 7.02 -33.91
N GLU A 306 4.73 6.88 -35.11
CA GLU A 306 4.07 7.15 -36.39
C GLU A 306 3.26 5.95 -36.93
N GLY A 307 3.37 4.77 -36.30
CA GLY A 307 2.61 3.58 -36.68
C GLY A 307 3.43 2.28 -36.58
N GLU A 308 2.82 1.21 -37.06
CA GLU A 308 3.44 -0.10 -37.22
C GLU A 308 3.53 -0.44 -38.71
N LEU A 309 4.71 -0.86 -39.15
CA LEU A 309 4.97 -1.38 -40.50
C LEU A 309 5.53 -2.79 -40.33
N LEU A 310 4.88 -3.78 -40.93
CA LEU A 310 5.23 -5.18 -40.78
C LEU A 310 5.58 -5.78 -42.14
N MET A 311 6.72 -6.46 -42.22
CA MET A 311 7.14 -7.27 -43.37
C MET A 311 7.14 -6.52 -44.71
N HIS A 312 7.59 -5.27 -44.69
CA HIS A 312 7.67 -4.48 -45.91
C HIS A 312 9.00 -4.77 -46.62
N PRO A 313 9.02 -4.99 -47.95
CA PRO A 313 10.27 -5.10 -48.72
C PRO A 313 11.10 -3.83 -48.56
N GLU A 314 12.39 -3.99 -48.25
CA GLU A 314 13.34 -2.90 -48.15
C GLU A 314 14.12 -2.75 -49.48
N GLU A 315 13.73 -1.79 -50.31
CA GLU A 315 14.32 -1.58 -51.65
C GLU A 315 15.76 -1.05 -51.63
N ARG A 316 16.30 -0.68 -50.45
CA ARG A 316 17.59 0.02 -50.32
C ARG A 316 18.72 -0.81 -49.73
N PHE A 317 18.48 -2.04 -49.29
CA PHE A 317 19.51 -2.82 -48.63
C PHE A 317 20.28 -3.66 -49.67
N ALA A 318 21.48 -3.21 -50.04
CA ALA A 318 22.40 -4.03 -50.83
C ALA A 318 23.18 -4.96 -49.88
N PRO A 319 23.27 -6.27 -50.14
CA PRO A 319 24.00 -7.21 -49.27
C PRO A 319 25.48 -6.85 -49.06
N GLU A 320 26.07 -6.02 -49.93
CA GLU A 320 27.43 -5.50 -49.80
C GLU A 320 27.61 -4.53 -48.61
N GLU A 321 26.54 -3.87 -48.13
CA GLU A 321 26.63 -2.92 -47.01
C GLU A 321 26.76 -3.59 -45.64
N ALA A 322 26.43 -4.89 -45.53
CA ALA A 322 26.55 -5.65 -44.28
C ALA A 322 27.96 -6.23 -44.03
N ALA A 323 28.86 -6.11 -45.01
CA ALA A 323 30.24 -6.64 -44.94
C ALA A 323 31.31 -5.56 -44.66
N ALA A 324 30.90 -4.32 -44.36
CA ALA A 324 31.78 -3.21 -43.96
C ALA A 324 31.67 -2.91 -42.46
#